data_AF-A0A3A4NJB7-F1
#
_entry.id   AF-A0A3A4NJB7-F1
#
_cell.length_a   1.000
_cell.length_b   1.000
_cell.length_c   1.000
_cell.angle_alpha   90.00
_cell.angle_beta   90.00
_cell.angle_gamma   90.00
#
_symmetry.space_group_name_H-M   'P 1'
#
loop_
_entity.id
_entity.type
_entity.pdbx_description
1 polymer ?
#
loop_
_entity_poly.entity_id
_entity_poly.type
_entity_poly.pdbx_seq_one_letter_code
_entity_poly.pdbx_strand_id
1 'polypeptide(L)'
;MLLFILLANSYVIKLSQEQYLALQLKKVKFYMQRNNDLFFIVKSWIRKAENDLKNASNTIKMKDDCPTDTICFHAQQCVEKYLKALLVLHGIDFPKTPEIKKLISLLSIPGRLDFSQEEQIKLSYYATVTRYPGDYDEMTLAEAEQAVKIAKRVRNQIRKLLPKEVLKKV
;
A
#
# COMPACT_ATOMS: atom_id res chain seq x y z
N MET A 1 32.52 27.60 -13.25
CA MET A 1 31.83 26.65 -14.15
C MET A 1 31.57 25.36 -13.38
N LEU A 2 30.35 25.16 -12.86
CA LEU A 2 29.97 23.97 -12.08
C LEU A 2 29.72 22.79 -13.03
N LEU A 3 30.43 21.68 -12.83
CA LEU A 3 30.24 20.45 -13.58
C LEU A 3 29.23 19.53 -12.89
N PHE A 4 28.26 19.01 -13.64
CA PHE A 4 27.28 18.03 -13.16
C PHE A 4 27.66 16.65 -13.68
N ILE A 5 27.75 15.66 -12.78
CA ILE A 5 28.24 14.30 -13.05
C ILE A 5 27.10 13.30 -12.87
N LEU A 6 26.93 12.40 -13.84
CA LEU A 6 26.07 11.21 -13.72
C LEU A 6 26.93 9.95 -13.85
N LEU A 7 26.63 8.94 -13.03
CA LEU A 7 27.20 7.60 -13.14
C LEU A 7 26.26 6.73 -13.97
N ALA A 8 26.63 6.46 -15.21
CA ALA A 8 25.96 5.48 -16.06
C ALA A 8 27.02 4.50 -16.56
N ASN A 9 26.87 3.21 -16.23
CA ASN A 9 27.69 2.09 -16.72
C ASN A 9 29.19 2.43 -16.89
N SER A 10 29.87 2.60 -15.76
CA SER A 10 31.34 2.71 -15.67
C SER A 10 32.01 3.93 -16.34
N TYR A 11 31.26 4.89 -16.90
CA TYR A 11 31.82 6.11 -17.50
C TYR A 11 31.27 7.39 -16.84
N VAL A 12 32.17 8.32 -16.53
CA VAL A 12 31.86 9.66 -16.00
C VAL A 12 31.64 10.61 -17.16
N ILE A 13 30.39 11.02 -17.40
CA ILE A 13 30.06 12.00 -18.46
C ILE A 13 29.96 13.40 -17.82
N LYS A 14 30.71 14.36 -18.36
CA LYS A 14 30.66 15.78 -17.97
C LYS A 14 29.62 16.49 -18.83
N LEU A 15 28.61 17.11 -18.20
CA LEU A 15 27.53 17.82 -18.88
C LEU A 15 27.56 19.31 -18.57
N SER A 16 27.16 20.15 -19.54
CA SER A 16 26.80 21.54 -19.29
C SER A 16 25.49 21.64 -18.50
N GLN A 17 25.24 22.79 -17.85
CA GLN A 17 24.01 23.05 -17.09
C GLN A 17 22.75 22.79 -17.92
N GLU A 18 22.73 23.28 -19.15
CA GLU A 18 21.60 23.13 -20.08
C GLU A 18 21.39 21.67 -20.47
N GLN A 19 22.47 20.91 -20.69
CA GLN A 19 22.40 19.48 -21.03
C GLN A 19 21.90 18.64 -19.85
N TYR A 20 22.33 18.94 -18.63
CA TYR A 20 21.84 18.28 -17.41
C TYR A 20 20.34 18.56 -17.23
N LEU A 21 19.91 19.82 -17.37
CA LEU A 21 18.50 20.19 -17.23
C LEU A 21 17.63 19.55 -18.32
N ALA A 22 18.10 19.49 -19.57
CA ALA A 22 17.42 18.82 -20.67
C ALA A 22 17.29 17.30 -20.44
N LEU A 23 18.29 16.65 -19.85
CA LEU A 23 18.25 15.24 -19.45
C LEU A 23 17.24 14.99 -18.32
N GLN A 24 17.20 15.87 -17.31
CA GLN A 24 16.19 15.80 -16.25
C GLN A 24 14.78 16.00 -16.78
N LEU A 25 14.58 16.97 -17.68
CA LEU A 25 13.27 17.21 -18.31
C LEU A 25 12.84 16.08 -19.25
N LYS A 26 13.76 15.45 -19.99
CA LYS A 26 13.47 14.25 -20.80
C LYS A 26 13.11 13.06 -19.92
N LYS A 27 13.83 12.83 -18.82
CA LYS A 27 13.46 11.83 -17.80
C LYS A 27 12.07 12.14 -17.26
N VAL A 28 11.79 13.38 -16.85
CA VAL A 28 10.48 13.80 -16.32
C VAL A 28 9.37 13.63 -17.36
N LYS A 29 9.56 13.96 -18.64
CA LYS A 29 8.56 13.76 -19.69
C LYS A 29 8.30 12.28 -19.99
N PHE A 30 9.35 11.48 -20.10
CA PHE A 30 9.25 10.04 -20.29
C PHE A 30 8.61 9.36 -19.06
N TYR A 31 8.97 9.82 -17.87
CA TYR A 31 8.36 9.45 -16.59
C TYR A 31 6.89 9.86 -16.58
N MET A 32 6.52 11.08 -16.99
CA MET A 32 5.14 11.57 -17.06
C MET A 32 4.24 10.77 -18.01
N GLN A 33 4.74 10.33 -19.17
CA GLN A 33 3.96 9.49 -20.10
C GLN A 33 3.73 8.07 -19.56
N ARG A 34 4.74 7.42 -18.97
CA ARG A 34 4.55 6.15 -18.21
C ARG A 34 3.79 6.34 -16.90
N ASN A 35 3.83 7.53 -16.31
CA ASN A 35 3.25 7.83 -15.00
C ASN A 35 1.74 7.99 -15.03
N ASN A 36 1.13 8.37 -16.15
CA ASN A 36 -0.33 8.40 -16.20
C ASN A 36 -0.90 7.00 -15.94
N ASP A 37 -0.29 5.96 -16.51
CA ASP A 37 -0.65 4.57 -16.26
C ASP A 37 -0.24 4.13 -14.86
N LEU A 38 0.96 4.46 -14.40
CA LEU A 38 1.41 4.12 -13.04
C LEU A 38 0.50 4.73 -11.96
N PHE A 39 0.25 6.04 -12.03
CA PHE A 39 -0.59 6.75 -11.05
C PHE A 39 -2.04 6.28 -11.14
N PHE A 40 -2.51 5.94 -12.34
CA PHE A 40 -3.81 5.30 -12.51
C PHE A 40 -3.88 3.94 -11.80
N ILE A 41 -2.87 3.08 -11.95
CA ILE A 41 -2.81 1.77 -11.29
C ILE A 41 -2.70 1.92 -9.77
N VAL A 42 -1.78 2.75 -9.27
CA VAL A 42 -1.64 3.05 -7.84
C VAL A 42 -2.98 3.56 -7.28
N LYS A 43 -3.62 4.52 -7.95
CA LYS A 43 -4.92 5.06 -7.55
C LYS A 43 -6.03 4.02 -7.57
N SER A 44 -5.98 3.06 -8.50
CA SER A 44 -6.94 1.96 -8.57
C SER A 44 -6.81 1.01 -7.38
N TRP A 45 -5.58 0.72 -6.94
CA TRP A 45 -5.35 -0.02 -5.69
C TRP A 45 -5.87 0.73 -4.47
N ILE A 46 -5.57 2.03 -4.37
CA ILE A 46 -6.04 2.88 -3.26
C ILE A 46 -7.57 2.91 -3.21
N ARG A 47 -8.25 3.09 -4.35
CA ARG A 47 -9.72 3.07 -4.43
C ARG A 47 -10.31 1.77 -3.90
N LYS A 48 -9.73 0.63 -4.26
CA LYS A 48 -10.19 -0.66 -3.72
C LYS A 48 -9.99 -0.71 -2.20
N ALA A 49 -8.82 -0.31 -1.71
CA ALA A 49 -8.54 -0.26 -0.28
C ALA A 49 -9.51 0.65 0.50
N GLU A 50 -9.87 1.82 -0.04
CA GLU A 50 -10.87 2.70 0.55
C GLU A 50 -12.26 2.07 0.60
N ASN A 51 -12.67 1.34 -0.44
CA ASN A 51 -13.94 0.63 -0.43
C ASN A 51 -13.98 -0.45 0.66
N ASP A 52 -12.88 -1.21 0.85
CA ASP A 52 -12.79 -2.18 1.93
C ASP A 52 -12.89 -1.51 3.30
N LEU A 53 -12.14 -0.41 3.53
CA LEU A 53 -12.22 0.31 4.80
C LEU A 53 -13.60 0.90 5.05
N LYS A 54 -14.27 1.40 4.00
CA LYS A 54 -15.63 1.95 4.07
C LYS A 54 -16.62 0.86 4.48
N ASN A 55 -16.53 -0.33 3.88
CA ASN A 55 -17.36 -1.47 4.27
C ASN A 55 -17.11 -1.82 5.74
N ALA A 56 -15.86 -2.14 6.11
CA ALA A 56 -15.52 -2.50 7.49
C ALA A 56 -15.96 -1.45 8.52
N SER A 57 -15.73 -0.16 8.24
CA SER A 57 -16.07 0.94 9.15
C SER A 57 -17.57 1.23 9.27
N ASN A 58 -18.38 0.84 8.28
CA ASN A 58 -19.83 1.01 8.35
C ASN A 58 -20.50 -0.22 8.95
N THR A 59 -20.07 -1.42 8.56
CA THR A 59 -20.61 -2.69 9.06
C THR A 59 -20.38 -2.87 10.55
N ILE A 60 -19.23 -2.43 11.08
CA ILE A 60 -18.96 -2.48 12.54
C ILE A 60 -19.98 -1.67 13.38
N LYS A 61 -20.71 -0.73 12.77
CA LYS A 61 -21.73 0.06 13.48
C LYS A 61 -23.02 -0.72 13.77
N MET A 62 -23.18 -1.92 13.21
CA MET A 62 -24.31 -2.80 13.49
C MET A 62 -24.28 -3.38 14.92
N LYS A 63 -23.14 -3.27 15.62
CA LYS A 63 -22.94 -3.76 17.00
C LYS A 63 -23.22 -5.26 17.12
N ASP A 64 -24.32 -5.64 17.77
CA ASP A 64 -24.57 -7.01 18.24
C ASP A 64 -24.80 -8.02 17.10
N ASP A 65 -25.23 -7.56 15.92
CA ASP A 65 -25.46 -8.40 14.71
C ASP A 65 -24.40 -8.15 13.63
N CYS A 66 -23.21 -7.68 14.00
CA CYS A 66 -22.19 -7.37 13.01
C CYS A 66 -21.51 -8.66 12.48
N PRO A 67 -21.36 -8.83 11.16
CA PRO A 67 -20.60 -9.93 10.59
C PRO A 67 -19.09 -9.70 10.77
N THR A 68 -18.58 -10.07 11.95
CA THR A 68 -17.22 -9.78 12.43
C THR A 68 -16.14 -10.34 11.51
N ASP A 69 -16.35 -11.53 10.97
CA ASP A 69 -15.49 -12.18 9.97
C ASP A 69 -15.30 -11.32 8.71
N THR A 70 -16.39 -10.79 8.15
CA THR A 70 -16.34 -9.95 6.95
C THR A 70 -15.68 -8.60 7.23
N ILE A 71 -15.85 -8.06 8.45
CA ILE A 71 -15.19 -6.83 8.89
C ILE A 71 -13.68 -7.07 8.97
N CYS A 72 -13.24 -8.16 9.61
CA CYS A 72 -11.84 -8.58 9.70
C CYS A 72 -11.23 -8.77 8.30
N PHE A 73 -11.96 -9.43 7.40
CA PHE A 73 -11.55 -9.62 6.01
C PHE A 73 -11.34 -8.28 5.28
N HIS A 74 -12.29 -7.35 5.35
CA HIS A 74 -12.15 -6.05 4.70
C HIS A 74 -11.07 -5.18 5.34
N ALA A 75 -10.88 -5.25 6.67
CA ALA A 75 -9.77 -4.58 7.34
C ALA A 75 -8.40 -5.08 6.83
N GLN A 76 -8.23 -6.40 6.72
CA GLN A 76 -7.05 -7.01 6.10
C GLN A 76 -6.87 -6.52 4.66
N GLN A 77 -7.93 -6.55 3.86
CA GLN A 77 -7.85 -6.24 2.45
C GLN A 77 -7.45 -4.78 2.20
N CYS A 78 -7.95 -3.85 3.02
CA CYS A 78 -7.53 -2.45 3.01
C CYS A 78 -6.00 -2.32 3.14
N VAL A 79 -5.41 -2.99 4.14
CA VAL A 79 -3.96 -2.94 4.39
C VAL A 79 -3.17 -3.56 3.24
N GLU A 80 -3.57 -4.75 2.79
CA GLU A 80 -2.90 -5.45 1.68
C GLU A 80 -2.88 -4.60 0.41
N LYS A 81 -4.01 -4.01 0.04
CA LYS A 81 -4.14 -3.18 -1.17
C LYS A 81 -3.35 -1.88 -1.07
N TYR A 82 -3.24 -1.29 0.12
CA TYR A 82 -2.36 -0.14 0.34
C TYR A 82 -0.87 -0.49 0.25
N LEU A 83 -0.44 -1.64 0.78
CA LEU A 83 0.93 -2.12 0.61
C LEU A 83 1.25 -2.41 -0.85
N LYS A 84 0.32 -3.03 -1.58
CA LYS A 84 0.44 -3.24 -3.04
C LYS A 84 0.49 -1.92 -3.81
N ALA A 85 -0.26 -0.90 -3.41
CA ALA A 85 -0.15 0.43 -4.00
C ALA A 85 1.26 1.03 -3.84
N LEU A 86 1.91 0.85 -2.68
CA LEU A 86 3.30 1.25 -2.49
C LEU A 86 4.26 0.43 -3.35
N LEU A 87 4.09 -0.89 -3.42
CA LEU A 87 4.95 -1.76 -4.24
C LEU A 87 4.90 -1.36 -5.71
N VAL A 88 3.69 -1.12 -6.24
CA VAL A 88 3.50 -0.58 -7.60
C VAL A 88 4.20 0.77 -7.76
N LEU A 89 4.03 1.70 -6.82
CA LEU A 89 4.67 3.02 -6.89
C LEU A 89 6.21 2.91 -6.97
N HIS A 90 6.79 1.93 -6.27
CA HIS A 90 8.23 1.66 -6.28
C HIS A 90 8.68 0.78 -7.46
N GLY A 91 7.78 0.35 -8.35
CA GLY A 91 8.10 -0.53 -9.47
C GLY A 91 8.55 -1.93 -9.03
N ILE A 92 8.07 -2.39 -7.87
CA ILE A 92 8.44 -3.68 -7.28
C ILE A 92 7.33 -4.69 -7.58
N ASP A 93 7.68 -5.76 -8.28
CA ASP A 93 6.78 -6.89 -8.50
C ASP A 93 6.51 -7.64 -7.19
N PHE A 94 5.30 -8.19 -7.06
CA PHE A 94 4.88 -8.90 -5.85
C PHE A 94 4.06 -10.14 -6.17
N PRO A 95 4.14 -11.18 -5.32
CA PRO A 95 3.37 -12.40 -5.50
C PRO A 95 1.87 -12.18 -5.20
N LYS A 96 1.02 -13.04 -5.74
CA LYS A 96 -0.39 -13.14 -5.36
C LYS A 96 -0.52 -13.84 -3.99
N THR A 97 -0.17 -13.13 -2.93
CA THR A 97 -0.28 -13.58 -1.54
C THR A 97 -1.09 -12.58 -0.71
N PRO A 98 -1.86 -13.05 0.30
CA PRO A 98 -2.41 -12.19 1.33
C PRO A 98 -1.46 -11.96 2.52
N GLU A 99 -0.29 -12.61 2.53
CA GLU A 99 0.68 -12.51 3.64
C GLU A 99 1.28 -11.11 3.74
N ILE A 100 0.84 -10.37 4.75
CA ILE A 100 1.24 -8.99 4.99
C ILE A 100 2.74 -8.86 5.21
N LYS A 101 3.32 -9.76 6.02
CA LYS A 101 4.77 -9.76 6.33
C LYS A 101 5.61 -9.84 5.06
N LYS A 102 5.19 -10.67 4.10
CA LYS A 102 5.88 -10.85 2.82
C LYS A 102 5.81 -9.61 1.94
N LEU A 103 4.66 -8.91 1.92
CA LEU A 103 4.54 -7.64 1.20
C LEU A 103 5.41 -6.53 1.82
N ILE A 104 5.46 -6.45 3.15
CA ILE A 104 6.28 -5.46 3.85
C ILE A 104 7.78 -5.72 3.61
N SER A 105 8.22 -6.98 3.64
CA SER A 105 9.63 -7.30 3.41
C SER A 105 10.14 -6.88 2.03
N LEU A 106 9.25 -6.80 1.02
CA LEU A 106 9.59 -6.33 -0.32
C LEU A 106 9.82 -4.81 -0.39
N LEU A 107 9.16 -4.02 0.46
CA LEU A 107 9.22 -2.55 0.40
C LEU A 107 10.54 -1.96 0.90
N SER A 108 11.38 -2.72 1.63
CA SER A 108 12.61 -2.21 2.24
C SER A 108 12.40 -0.88 3.01
N ILE A 109 11.27 -0.74 3.73
CA ILE A 109 10.92 0.46 4.52
C ILE A 109 10.98 0.24 6.05
N PRO A 110 12.02 -0.41 6.60
CA PRO A 110 12.08 -0.72 8.03
C PRO A 110 11.88 0.56 8.86
N GLY A 111 11.02 0.47 9.89
CA GLY A 111 10.74 1.56 10.83
C GLY A 111 9.81 2.68 10.33
N ARG A 112 9.29 2.62 9.10
CA ARG A 112 8.35 3.65 8.59
C ARG A 112 6.88 3.38 8.91
N LEU A 113 6.53 2.15 9.25
CA LEU A 113 5.17 1.75 9.62
C LEU A 113 5.17 1.26 11.08
N ASP A 114 4.25 1.79 11.86
CA ASP A 114 3.90 1.25 13.19
C ASP A 114 2.96 0.08 12.96
N PHE A 115 3.58 -1.08 12.70
CA PHE A 115 2.88 -2.28 12.30
C PHE A 115 3.64 -3.52 12.79
N SER A 116 3.26 -4.01 13.96
CA SER A 116 3.98 -5.09 14.64
C SER A 116 3.90 -6.41 13.87
N GLN A 117 4.84 -7.33 14.12
CA GLN A 117 4.79 -8.65 13.49
C GLN A 117 3.52 -9.41 13.87
N GLU A 118 3.03 -9.25 15.10
CA GLU A 118 1.78 -9.84 15.58
C GLU A 118 0.58 -9.34 14.77
N GLU A 119 0.48 -8.02 14.57
CA GLU A 119 -0.60 -7.43 13.78
C GLU A 119 -0.53 -7.90 12.31
N GLN A 120 0.66 -8.06 11.74
CA GLN A 120 0.85 -8.59 10.39
C GLN A 120 0.37 -10.03 10.26
N ILE A 121 0.69 -10.88 11.24
CA ILE A 121 0.23 -12.28 11.30
C ILE A 121 -1.28 -12.32 11.45
N LYS A 122 -1.83 -11.55 12.39
CA LYS A 122 -3.27 -11.50 12.68
C LYS A 122 -4.08 -11.04 11.47
N LEU A 123 -3.65 -10.00 10.76
CA LEU A 123 -4.31 -9.61 9.51
C LEU A 123 -4.17 -10.69 8.43
N SER A 124 -3.00 -11.32 8.27
CA SER A 124 -2.81 -12.38 7.26
C SER A 124 -3.74 -13.58 7.50
N TYR A 125 -4.00 -13.90 8.78
CA TYR A 125 -4.94 -14.94 9.20
C TYR A 125 -6.36 -14.65 8.70
N TYR A 126 -6.84 -13.42 8.87
CA TYR A 126 -8.18 -12.98 8.41
C TYR A 126 -8.39 -13.11 6.91
N ALA A 127 -7.34 -13.09 6.10
CA ALA A 127 -7.46 -13.30 4.66
C ALA A 127 -7.83 -14.74 4.28
N THR A 128 -7.70 -15.71 5.20
CA THR A 128 -7.90 -17.13 4.91
C THR A 128 -9.10 -17.68 5.66
N VAL A 129 -9.13 -17.52 6.99
CA VAL A 129 -10.15 -18.21 7.81
C VAL A 129 -11.56 -17.64 7.66
N THR A 130 -11.69 -16.38 7.29
CA THR A 130 -13.01 -15.73 7.10
C THR A 130 -13.71 -16.17 5.81
N ARG A 131 -13.04 -16.96 4.94
CA ARG A 131 -13.55 -17.29 3.60
C ARG A 131 -14.07 -18.71 3.43
N TYR A 132 -13.69 -19.64 4.30
CA TYR A 132 -13.99 -21.05 4.12
C TYR A 132 -14.50 -21.63 5.42
N PRO A 133 -15.70 -22.22 5.49
CA PRO A 133 -16.21 -22.85 6.70
C PRO A 133 -15.19 -23.85 7.27
N GLY A 134 -15.06 -23.90 8.59
CA GLY A 134 -14.15 -24.81 9.27
C GLY A 134 -14.15 -24.62 10.79
N ASP A 135 -13.35 -25.44 11.47
CA ASP A 135 -13.20 -25.44 12.93
C ASP A 135 -12.24 -24.34 13.38
N TYR A 136 -12.72 -23.10 13.37
CA TYR A 136 -12.02 -21.96 13.96
C TYR A 136 -13.02 -21.14 14.78
N ASP A 137 -12.51 -20.50 15.83
CA ASP A 137 -13.34 -19.68 16.70
C ASP A 137 -13.97 -18.53 15.92
N GLU A 138 -15.22 -18.20 16.28
CA GLU A 138 -15.88 -17.01 15.76
C GLU A 138 -15.10 -15.76 16.16
N MET A 139 -14.92 -14.83 15.20
CA MET A 139 -14.24 -13.58 15.45
C MET A 139 -15.09 -12.72 16.39
N THR A 140 -14.50 -12.24 17.47
CA THR A 140 -15.25 -11.38 18.41
C THR A 140 -15.42 -9.96 17.85
N LEU A 141 -16.42 -9.22 18.36
CA LEU A 141 -16.59 -7.81 18.03
C LEU A 141 -15.33 -6.99 18.34
N ALA A 142 -14.69 -7.24 19.49
CA ALA A 142 -13.46 -6.57 19.90
C ALA A 142 -12.31 -6.80 18.91
N GLU A 143 -12.22 -8.00 18.34
CA GLU A 143 -11.24 -8.30 17.30
C GLU A 143 -11.51 -7.57 15.99
N ALA A 144 -12.79 -7.50 15.59
CA ALA A 144 -13.19 -6.73 14.42
C ALA A 144 -12.91 -5.23 14.59
N GLU A 145 -13.21 -4.66 15.76
CA GLU A 145 -12.88 -3.27 16.10
C GLU A 145 -11.37 -3.02 16.04
N GLN A 146 -10.58 -3.93 16.61
CA GLN A 146 -9.13 -3.83 16.59
C GLN A 146 -8.58 -3.95 15.17
N ALA A 147 -9.11 -4.84 14.33
CA ALA A 147 -8.72 -4.96 12.93
C ALA A 147 -8.98 -3.65 12.16
N VAL A 148 -10.15 -3.02 12.35
CA VAL A 148 -10.48 -1.72 11.76
C VAL A 148 -9.52 -0.63 12.24
N LYS A 149 -9.16 -0.62 13.53
CA LYS A 149 -8.22 0.34 14.11
C LYS A 149 -6.83 0.20 13.49
N ILE A 150 -6.32 -1.02 13.35
CA ILE A 150 -5.04 -1.31 12.68
C ILE A 150 -5.10 -0.83 11.22
N ALA A 151 -6.16 -1.18 10.48
CA ALA A 151 -6.32 -0.78 9.09
C ALA A 151 -6.30 0.74 8.91
N LYS A 152 -7.02 1.49 9.75
CA LYS A 152 -6.99 2.97 9.75
C LYS A 152 -5.60 3.53 10.04
N ARG A 153 -4.89 2.98 11.04
CA ARG A 153 -3.55 3.43 11.43
C ARG A 153 -2.55 3.21 10.30
N VAL A 154 -2.45 1.99 9.79
CA VAL A 154 -1.51 1.61 8.73
C VAL A 154 -1.81 2.36 7.43
N ARG A 155 -3.08 2.48 7.04
CA ARG A 155 -3.52 3.34 5.93
C ARG A 155 -2.97 4.75 6.07
N ASN A 156 -3.16 5.39 7.23
CA ASN A 156 -2.74 6.78 7.42
C ASN A 156 -1.22 6.94 7.33
N GLN A 157 -0.45 5.93 7.75
CA GLN A 157 1.00 5.93 7.60
C GLN A 157 1.42 5.76 6.14
N ILE A 158 0.83 4.79 5.43
CA ILE A 158 1.11 4.56 4.01
C ILE A 158 0.77 5.79 3.17
N ARG A 159 -0.35 6.47 3.44
CA ARG A 159 -0.74 7.70 2.75
C ARG A 159 0.30 8.83 2.88
N LYS A 160 1.08 8.88 3.96
CA LYS A 160 2.18 9.85 4.12
C LYS A 160 3.37 9.54 3.20
N LEU A 161 3.48 8.31 2.71
CA LEU A 161 4.53 7.86 1.80
C LEU A 161 4.11 7.95 0.32
N LEU A 162 2.83 8.21 0.04
CA LEU A 162 2.29 8.30 -1.32
C LEU A 162 2.32 9.75 -1.85
N PRO A 163 2.54 9.96 -3.17
CA PRO A 163 2.40 11.26 -3.80
C PRO A 163 0.98 11.82 -3.61
N LYS A 164 0.86 13.15 -3.48
CA LYS A 164 -0.45 13.78 -3.27
C LYS A 164 -1.40 13.56 -4.45
N GLU A 165 -0.87 13.40 -5.65
CA GLU A 165 -1.60 13.23 -6.91
C GLU A 165 -2.47 11.97 -6.92
N VAL A 166 -1.94 10.86 -6.38
CA VAL A 166 -2.67 9.59 -6.32
C VAL A 166 -3.75 9.58 -5.22
N LEU A 167 -3.69 10.52 -4.27
CA LEU A 167 -4.64 10.66 -3.16
C LEU A 167 -5.80 11.62 -3.47
N LYS A 168 -5.71 12.44 -4.52
CA LYS A 168 -6.79 13.38 -4.88
C LYS A 168 -8.04 12.62 -5.33
N LYS A 169 -9.19 12.91 -4.73
CA LYS A 169 -10.50 12.33 -5.09
C LYS A 169 -10.54 10.80 -4.91
N VAL A 170 -9.93 10.30 -3.83
CA VAL A 170 -9.99 8.90 -3.38
C VAL A 170 -10.40 8.86 -1.93
#